data_AF-A0A0Q5H1P9-F1
#
_entry.id   AF-A0A0Q5H1P9-F1
#
_cell.length_a   1.000
_cell.length_b   1.000
_cell.length_c   1.000
_cell.angle_alpha   90.00
_cell.angle_beta   90.00
_cell.angle_gamma   90.00
#
_symmetry.space_group_name_H-M   'P 1'
#
loop_
_entity.id
_entity.type
_entity.pdbx_description
1 polymer ?
#
loop_
_entity_poly.entity_id
_entity_poly.type
_entity_poly.pdbx_seq_one_letter_code
_entity_poly.pdbx_strand_id
1 'polypeptide(L)'
;MRLRWWLLALAALWAIWLIAKPSNRRIEAQMDKAIALATECKPREAQSELIALRGTKATPEQLQRVQKALNEASGVCTRKRQRDKAWREAKTAVDAALSASAIERARTRLRTFTKRWGEDDATRATKEEIDARAPEHPRADEVEGRKMR
;
A
#
# COMPACT_ATOMS: atom_id res chain seq x y z
N MET A 1 32.46 -28.05 -45.45
CA MET A 1 31.24 -28.25 -44.64
C MET A 1 31.46 -28.40 -43.12
N ARG A 2 32.68 -28.29 -42.57
CA ARG A 2 32.94 -28.44 -41.12
C ARG A 2 32.63 -27.19 -40.26
N LEU A 3 32.70 -25.98 -40.84
CA LEU A 3 32.56 -24.73 -40.10
C LEU A 3 31.12 -24.48 -39.60
N ARG A 4 30.12 -24.81 -40.41
CA ARG A 4 28.69 -24.64 -40.06
C ARG A 4 28.28 -25.55 -38.90
N TRP A 5 28.81 -26.77 -38.85
CA TRP A 5 28.58 -27.71 -37.76
C TRP A 5 29.24 -27.27 -36.44
N TRP A 6 30.43 -26.65 -36.51
CA TRP A 6 31.10 -26.08 -35.34
C TRP A 6 30.35 -24.88 -34.76
N LEU A 7 29.79 -24.02 -35.60
CA LEU A 7 28.99 -22.87 -35.15
C LEU A 7 27.69 -23.31 -34.46
N LEU A 8 27.03 -24.35 -34.98
CA LEU A 8 25.83 -24.92 -34.34
C LEU A 8 26.15 -25.57 -32.99
N ALA A 9 27.28 -26.27 -32.89
CA ALA A 9 27.74 -26.84 -31.63
C ALA A 9 28.04 -25.76 -30.58
N LEU A 10 28.70 -24.66 -30.99
CA LEU A 10 28.95 -23.50 -30.13
C LEU A 10 27.65 -22.81 -29.69
N ALA A 11 26.70 -22.62 -30.60
CA ALA A 11 25.40 -22.02 -30.28
C ALA A 11 24.59 -22.90 -29.31
N ALA A 12 24.61 -24.23 -29.50
CA ALA A 12 23.95 -25.17 -28.60
C ALA A 12 24.63 -25.19 -27.21
N LEU A 13 25.96 -25.20 -27.13
CA LEU A 13 26.70 -25.09 -25.88
C LEU A 13 26.40 -23.77 -25.16
N TRP A 14 26.28 -22.67 -25.90
CA TRP A 14 25.96 -21.36 -25.35
C TRP A 14 24.51 -21.28 -24.83
N ALA A 15 23.56 -21.86 -25.56
CA ALA A 15 22.17 -21.98 -25.13
C ALA A 15 22.03 -22.88 -23.90
N ILE A 16 22.71 -24.03 -23.87
CA ILE A 16 22.74 -24.94 -22.71
C ILE A 16 23.39 -24.25 -21.51
N TRP A 17 24.46 -23.48 -21.71
CA TRP A 17 25.10 -22.71 -20.64
C TRP A 17 24.19 -21.61 -20.08
N LEU A 18 23.40 -20.95 -20.94
CA LEU A 18 22.39 -19.97 -20.52
C LEU A 18 21.23 -20.62 -19.75
N ILE A 19 20.78 -21.80 -20.18
CA ILE A 19 19.66 -22.54 -19.56
C ILE A 19 20.10 -23.20 -18.24
N ALA A 20 21.32 -23.74 -18.19
CA ALA A 20 21.87 -24.43 -17.03
C ALA A 20 22.40 -23.47 -15.95
N LYS A 21 22.41 -22.15 -16.17
CA LYS A 21 22.85 -21.17 -15.18
C LYS A 21 21.84 -21.14 -14.02
N PRO A 22 22.16 -21.74 -12.85
CA PRO A 22 21.20 -21.88 -11.75
C PRO A 22 20.89 -20.54 -11.05
N SER A 23 21.56 -19.46 -11.46
CA SER A 23 21.39 -18.11 -10.89
C SER A 23 20.05 -17.48 -11.24
N ASN A 24 19.46 -17.76 -12.42
CA ASN A 24 18.23 -17.07 -12.83
C ASN A 24 17.05 -17.39 -11.91
N ARG A 25 16.83 -18.66 -11.55
CA ARG A 25 15.71 -19.03 -10.66
C ARG A 25 15.88 -18.52 -9.23
N ARG A 26 17.10 -18.52 -8.69
CA ARG A 26 17.36 -17.97 -7.34
C ARG A 26 17.23 -16.45 -7.32
N ILE A 27 17.64 -15.77 -8.39
CA ILE A 27 17.50 -14.33 -8.54
C ILE A 27 16.02 -13.96 -8.69
N GLU A 28 15.26 -14.66 -9.53
CA GLU A 28 13.80 -14.46 -9.66
C GLU A 28 13.08 -14.66 -8.32
N ALA A 29 13.37 -15.74 -7.58
CA ALA A 29 12.76 -15.97 -6.27
C ALA A 29 13.15 -14.89 -5.23
N GLN A 30 14.36 -14.34 -5.28
CA GLN A 30 14.74 -13.21 -4.43
C GLN A 30 14.07 -11.91 -4.87
N MET A 31 13.91 -11.69 -6.17
CA MET A 31 13.18 -10.55 -6.71
C MET A 31 11.71 -10.59 -6.29
N ASP A 32 11.06 -11.75 -6.37
CA ASP A 32 9.66 -11.93 -5.93
C ASP A 32 9.50 -11.68 -4.42
N LYS A 33 10.46 -12.13 -3.60
CA LYS A 33 10.50 -11.80 -2.17
C LYS A 33 10.68 -10.31 -1.92
N ALA A 34 11.58 -9.64 -2.64
CA ALA A 34 11.77 -8.20 -2.52
C ALA A 34 10.54 -7.41 -2.97
N ILE A 35 9.84 -7.86 -4.01
CA ILE A 35 8.58 -7.28 -4.47
C ILE A 35 7.47 -7.51 -3.43
N ALA A 36 7.38 -8.71 -2.83
CA ALA A 36 6.45 -9.00 -1.75
C ALA A 36 6.73 -8.16 -0.49
N LEU A 37 8.00 -7.91 -0.14
CA LEU A 37 8.36 -7.02 0.97
C LEU A 37 8.08 -5.54 0.64
N ALA A 38 8.19 -5.16 -0.63
CA ALA A 38 7.85 -3.82 -1.09
C ALA A 38 6.34 -3.53 -0.98
N THR A 39 5.49 -4.53 -1.27
CA THR A 39 4.03 -4.40 -1.10
C THR A 39 3.60 -4.33 0.37
N GLU A 40 4.41 -4.85 1.30
CA GLU A 40 4.20 -4.68 2.75
C GLU A 40 4.55 -3.28 3.28
N CYS A 41 5.00 -2.35 2.43
CA CYS A 41 5.31 -0.97 2.81
C CYS A 41 6.39 -0.83 3.90
N LYS A 42 7.42 -1.69 3.89
CA LYS A 42 8.63 -1.60 4.73
C LYS A 42 9.81 -1.02 3.95
N PRO A 43 9.90 0.31 3.75
CA PRO A 43 10.85 0.94 2.82
C PRO A 43 12.33 0.75 3.18
N ARG A 44 12.66 0.58 4.47
CA ARG A 44 14.04 0.32 4.90
C ARG A 44 14.50 -1.09 4.57
N GLU A 45 13.63 -2.08 4.78
CA GLU A 45 13.91 -3.49 4.46
C GLU A 45 13.95 -3.73 2.95
N ALA A 46 13.06 -3.08 2.20
CA ALA A 46 13.06 -3.14 0.73
C ALA A 46 14.33 -2.55 0.10
N GLN A 47 14.92 -1.50 0.70
CA GLN A 47 16.19 -0.94 0.23
C GLN A 47 17.39 -1.84 0.56
N SER A 48 17.43 -2.46 1.74
CA SER A 48 18.50 -3.42 2.08
C SER A 48 18.47 -4.64 1.18
N GLU A 49 17.28 -5.16 0.84
CA GLU A 49 17.13 -6.28 -0.09
C GLU A 49 17.52 -5.89 -1.53
N LEU A 50 17.20 -4.67 -1.97
CA LEU A 50 17.67 -4.13 -3.25
C LEU A 50 19.20 -4.06 -3.34
N ILE A 51 19.87 -3.66 -2.25
CA ILE A 51 21.33 -3.59 -2.17
C ILE A 51 21.91 -5.01 -2.22
N ALA A 52 21.31 -5.98 -1.52
CA ALA A 52 21.68 -7.38 -1.60
C ALA A 52 21.50 -7.96 -3.01
N LEU A 53 20.38 -7.66 -3.68
CA LEU A 53 20.08 -8.04 -5.05
C LEU A 53 21.06 -7.44 -6.06
N ARG A 54 21.44 -6.16 -5.92
CA ARG A 54 22.49 -5.53 -6.75
C ARG A 54 23.85 -6.21 -6.58
N GLY A 55 24.12 -6.79 -5.41
CA GLY A 55 25.31 -7.62 -5.17
C GLY A 55 25.34 -8.95 -5.93
N THR A 56 24.19 -9.46 -6.41
CA THR A 56 24.05 -10.81 -6.99
C THR A 56 24.14 -10.91 -8.52
N LYS A 57 24.63 -9.88 -9.22
CA LYS A 57 24.72 -9.84 -10.70
C LYS A 57 23.39 -10.10 -11.41
N ALA A 58 22.32 -9.43 -10.96
CA ALA A 58 21.04 -9.39 -11.69
C ALA A 58 21.20 -8.69 -13.06
N THR A 59 20.45 -9.12 -14.07
CA THR A 59 20.47 -8.49 -15.40
C THR A 59 19.86 -7.08 -15.34
N PRO A 60 20.26 -6.13 -16.20
CA PRO A 60 19.74 -4.76 -16.18
C PRO A 60 18.22 -4.68 -16.38
N GLU A 61 17.64 -5.59 -17.18
CA GLU A 61 16.19 -5.69 -17.36
C GLU A 61 15.45 -6.13 -16.10
N GLN A 62 16.01 -7.09 -15.36
CA GLN A 62 15.47 -7.56 -14.08
C GLN A 62 15.50 -6.44 -13.03
N LEU A 63 16.61 -5.70 -12.95
CA LEU A 63 16.73 -4.53 -12.06
C LEU A 63 15.71 -3.44 -12.40
N GLN A 64 15.47 -3.16 -13.69
CA GLN A 64 14.44 -2.20 -14.09
C GLN A 64 13.03 -2.62 -13.67
N ARG A 65 12.66 -3.90 -13.82
CA ARG A 65 11.34 -4.40 -13.39
C ARG A 65 11.13 -4.23 -11.88
N VAL A 66 12.12 -4.62 -11.09
CA VAL A 66 12.08 -4.47 -9.62
C VAL A 66 12.06 -3.01 -9.21
N GLN A 67 12.86 -2.15 -9.85
CA GLN A 67 12.84 -0.71 -9.57
C GLN A 67 11.48 -0.08 -9.89
N LYS A 68 10.83 -0.47 -11.00
CA LYS A 68 9.50 0.00 -11.36
C LYS A 68 8.46 -0.44 -10.33
N ALA A 69 8.45 -1.72 -9.97
CA ALA A 69 7.55 -2.27 -8.95
C ALA A 69 7.76 -1.59 -7.58
N LEU A 70 9.01 -1.33 -7.20
CA LEU A 70 9.35 -0.62 -5.97
C LEU A 70 8.95 0.84 -5.99
N ASN A 71 9.11 1.54 -7.10
CA ASN A 71 8.68 2.94 -7.24
C ASN A 71 7.16 3.04 -7.14
N GLU A 72 6.44 2.13 -7.80
CA GLU A 72 4.98 2.04 -7.74
C GLU A 72 4.49 1.72 -6.31
N ALA A 73 5.08 0.70 -5.68
CA ALA A 73 4.81 0.36 -4.29
C ALA A 73 5.13 1.53 -3.35
N SER A 74 6.26 2.22 -3.54
CA SER A 74 6.66 3.37 -2.73
C SER A 74 5.65 4.52 -2.80
N GLY A 75 5.09 4.80 -3.98
CA GLY A 75 4.04 5.81 -4.14
C GLY A 75 2.77 5.48 -3.34
N VAL A 76 2.31 4.23 -3.41
CA VAL A 76 1.14 3.77 -2.65
C VAL A 76 1.42 3.77 -1.14
N CYS A 77 2.59 3.27 -0.75
CA CYS A 77 2.99 3.17 0.65
C CYS A 77 3.21 4.53 1.30
N THR A 78 3.79 5.50 0.60
CA THR A 78 3.95 6.87 1.10
C THR A 78 2.58 7.53 1.33
N ARG A 79 1.64 7.36 0.39
CA ARG A 79 0.26 7.85 0.56
C ARG A 79 -0.44 7.20 1.75
N LYS A 80 -0.31 5.88 1.92
CA LYS A 80 -0.86 5.14 3.08
C LYS A 80 -0.26 5.64 4.39
N ARG A 81 1.07 5.79 4.47
CA ARG A 81 1.76 6.32 5.66
C ARG A 81 1.36 7.75 6.00
N GLN A 82 1.21 8.62 5.00
CA GLN A 82 0.73 9.99 5.19
C GLN A 82 -0.70 10.00 5.70
N ARG A 83 -1.56 9.15 5.13
CA ARG A 83 -2.94 8.97 5.60
C ARG A 83 -2.99 8.52 7.04
N ASP A 84 -2.23 7.49 7.42
CA ASP A 84 -2.22 6.95 8.78
C ASP A 84 -1.68 7.98 9.79
N LYS A 85 -0.70 8.79 9.39
CA LYS A 85 -0.24 9.93 10.19
C LYS A 85 -1.36 10.97 10.36
N ALA A 86 -1.99 11.38 9.27
CA ALA A 86 -3.09 12.33 9.29
C ALA A 86 -4.30 11.80 10.09
N TRP A 87 -4.53 10.49 10.07
CA TRP A 87 -5.59 9.84 10.84
C TRP A 87 -5.31 9.93 12.33
N ARG A 88 -4.09 9.63 12.79
CA ARG A 88 -3.73 9.79 14.20
C ARG A 88 -3.95 11.22 14.69
N GLU A 89 -3.51 12.21 13.91
CA GLU A 89 -3.70 13.63 14.24
C GLU A 89 -5.20 14.01 14.28
N ALA A 90 -5.97 13.55 13.29
CA ALA A 90 -7.41 13.80 13.24
C ALA A 90 -8.17 13.10 14.38
N LYS A 91 -7.83 11.84 14.70
CA LYS A 91 -8.44 11.06 15.79
C LYS A 91 -8.19 11.72 17.13
N THR A 92 -6.97 12.18 17.42
CA THR A 92 -6.69 12.96 18.64
C THR A 92 -7.57 14.21 18.73
N ALA A 93 -7.78 14.94 17.63
CA ALA A 93 -8.64 16.12 17.63
C ALA A 93 -10.14 15.78 17.79
N VAL A 94 -10.57 14.66 17.22
CA VAL A 94 -11.94 14.12 17.38
C VAL A 94 -12.17 13.71 18.84
N ASP A 95 -11.23 12.98 19.44
CA ASP A 95 -11.31 12.48 20.81
C ASP A 95 -11.31 13.65 21.81
N ALA A 96 -10.47 14.66 21.58
CA ALA A 96 -10.49 15.89 22.36
C ALA A 96 -11.87 16.58 22.29
N ALA A 97 -12.49 16.64 21.10
CA ALA A 97 -13.82 17.22 20.94
C ALA A 97 -14.90 16.36 21.64
N LEU A 98 -14.81 15.03 21.58
CA LEU A 98 -15.70 14.12 22.30
C LEU A 98 -15.57 14.25 23.81
N SER A 99 -14.35 14.37 24.34
CA SER A 99 -14.13 14.61 25.79
C SER A 99 -14.68 15.95 26.26
N ALA A 100 -14.73 16.94 25.37
CA ALA A 100 -15.36 18.24 25.62
C ALA A 100 -16.88 18.24 25.33
N SER A 101 -17.49 17.09 25.06
CA SER A 101 -18.91 16.94 24.67
C SER A 101 -19.31 17.74 23.41
N ALA A 102 -18.34 18.11 22.57
CA ALA A 102 -18.55 18.87 21.34
C ALA A 102 -18.76 17.95 20.13
N ILE A 103 -19.91 17.25 20.09
CA ILE A 103 -20.23 16.21 19.08
C ILE A 103 -20.20 16.75 17.65
N GLU A 104 -20.80 17.91 17.38
CA GLU A 104 -20.78 18.52 16.03
C GLU A 104 -19.38 18.90 15.55
N ARG A 105 -18.51 19.27 16.49
CA ARG A 105 -17.10 19.56 16.20
C ARG A 105 -16.36 18.26 15.85
N ALA A 106 -16.61 17.18 16.58
CA ALA A 106 -16.08 15.86 16.28
C ALA A 106 -16.53 15.37 14.88
N ARG A 107 -17.82 15.48 14.55
CA ARG A 107 -18.38 15.17 13.22
C ARG A 107 -17.71 15.97 12.11
N THR A 108 -17.59 17.28 12.30
CA THR A 108 -16.98 18.17 11.31
C THR A 108 -15.52 17.78 11.04
N ARG A 109 -14.74 17.50 12.09
CA ARG A 109 -13.34 17.07 11.97
C ARG A 109 -13.20 15.74 11.26
N LEU A 110 -14.05 14.77 11.59
CA LEU A 110 -14.07 13.47 10.91
C LEU A 110 -14.44 13.65 9.42
N ARG A 111 -15.45 14.47 9.11
CA ARG A 111 -15.87 14.75 7.73
C ARG A 111 -14.79 15.43 6.90
N THR A 112 -14.04 16.37 7.49
CA THR A 112 -12.89 16.99 6.81
C THR A 112 -11.81 15.97 6.49
N PHE A 113 -11.54 15.03 7.41
CA PHE A 113 -10.60 13.94 7.17
C PHE A 113 -11.08 13.02 6.05
N THR A 114 -12.31 12.50 6.13
CA THR A 114 -12.84 11.56 5.14
C THR A 114 -13.01 12.17 3.76
N LYS A 115 -13.33 13.46 3.65
CA LYS A 115 -13.36 14.17 2.35
C LYS A 115 -12.00 14.18 1.65
N ARG A 116 -10.90 14.24 2.39
CA ARG A 116 -9.54 14.32 1.83
C ARG A 116 -8.90 12.95 1.64
N TRP A 117 -9.18 12.01 2.52
CA TRP A 117 -8.45 10.74 2.62
C TRP A 117 -9.31 9.49 2.33
N GLY A 118 -10.62 9.66 2.18
CA GLY A 118 -11.57 8.56 2.06
C GLY A 118 -12.06 8.05 3.42
N GLU A 119 -13.06 7.17 3.36
CA GLU A 119 -13.62 6.46 4.52
C GLU A 119 -13.08 5.02 4.54
N ASP A 120 -12.64 4.57 5.70
CA ASP A 120 -12.23 3.20 6.01
C ASP A 120 -12.90 2.68 7.31
N ASP A 121 -12.63 1.42 7.68
CA ASP A 121 -13.22 0.79 8.87
C ASP A 121 -12.97 1.57 10.16
N ALA A 122 -11.77 2.15 10.34
CA ALA A 122 -11.43 2.92 11.53
C ALA A 122 -12.22 4.24 11.60
N THR A 123 -12.39 4.92 10.47
CA THR A 123 -13.20 6.13 10.39
C THR A 123 -14.70 5.84 10.56
N ARG A 124 -15.19 4.69 10.08
CA ARG A 124 -16.57 4.22 10.33
C ARG A 124 -16.83 3.96 11.80
N ALA A 125 -15.96 3.20 12.46
CA ALA A 125 -16.08 2.94 13.89
C ALA A 125 -16.09 4.24 14.71
N THR A 126 -15.24 5.21 14.34
CA THR A 126 -15.22 6.53 14.99
C THR A 126 -16.51 7.32 14.71
N LYS A 127 -17.07 7.22 13.51
CA LYS A 127 -18.34 7.86 13.16
C LYS A 127 -19.49 7.29 14.01
N GLU A 128 -19.56 5.97 14.11
CA GLU A 128 -20.54 5.27 14.95
C GLU A 128 -20.42 5.68 16.42
N GLU A 129 -19.20 5.80 16.95
CA GLU A 129 -18.96 6.30 18.30
C GLU A 129 -19.49 7.73 18.49
N ILE A 130 -19.23 8.62 17.53
CA ILE A 130 -19.72 10.00 17.57
C ILE A 130 -21.26 10.02 17.52
N ASP A 131 -21.87 9.21 16.65
CA ASP A 131 -23.32 9.15 16.48
C ASP A 131 -24.02 8.51 17.69
N ALA A 132 -23.43 7.52 18.34
CA ALA A 132 -23.93 6.92 19.58
C ALA A 132 -23.91 7.91 20.77
N ARG A 133 -22.99 8.88 20.75
CA ARG A 133 -22.90 9.96 21.76
C ARG A 133 -23.73 11.19 21.40
N ALA A 134 -24.27 11.27 20.19
CA ALA A 134 -25.15 12.36 19.82
C ALA A 134 -26.50 12.18 20.53
N PRO A 135 -27.04 13.23 21.18
CA PRO A 135 -28.41 13.18 21.65
C PRO A 135 -29.33 12.91 20.46
N GLU A 136 -30.30 11.99 20.62
CA GLU A 136 -31.27 11.62 19.59
C GLU A 136 -31.93 12.88 19.04
N HIS A 137 -31.44 13.37 17.91
CA HIS A 137 -32.17 14.31 17.09
C HIS A 137 -33.33 13.50 16.51
N PRO A 138 -34.60 13.88 16.76
CA PRO A 138 -35.74 13.15 16.21
C PRO A 138 -35.52 13.00 14.72
N ARG A 139 -35.53 11.75 14.22
CA ARG A 139 -35.47 11.49 12.79
C ARG A 139 -36.60 12.29 12.16
N ALA A 140 -36.30 13.04 11.09
CA ALA A 140 -37.25 13.95 10.44
C ALA A 140 -38.59 13.27 10.08
N ASP A 141 -38.56 11.95 9.98
CA ASP A 141 -39.65 11.00 9.80
C ASP A 141 -40.76 11.10 10.88
N GLU A 142 -40.44 11.49 12.12
CA GLU A 142 -41.43 11.62 13.21
C GLU A 142 -42.12 12.99 13.26
N VAL A 143 -41.51 14.03 12.68
CA VAL A 143 -42.07 15.40 12.71
C VAL A 143 -43.24 15.53 11.73
N GLU A 144 -43.22 14.77 10.63
CA GLU A 144 -44.27 14.78 9.62
C GLU A 144 -45.54 14.04 10.08
N GLY A 145 -45.40 12.96 10.86
CA GLY A 145 -46.52 12.23 11.45
C GLY A 145 -47.28 12.99 12.55
N ARG A 146 -46.63 13.94 13.22
CA ARG A 146 -47.27 14.79 14.25
C ARG A 146 -48.06 15.96 13.66
N LYS A 147 -47.72 16.41 12.45
CA LYS A 147 -48.36 17.57 11.80
C LYS A 147 -49.67 17.21 11.08
N MET A 148 -49.94 15.93 10.93
CA MET A 148 -51.10 15.38 10.21
C MET A 148 -52.22 14.87 11.14
N ARG A 149 -52.10 15.05 12.46
CA ARG A 149 -53.08 14.62 13.46
C ARG A 149 -53.69 15.81 14.19
#